data_AF-A0A2Z6RBN4-F1
#
_entry.id   AF-A0A2Z6RBN4-F1
#
_cell.length_a   1.000
_cell.length_b   1.000
_cell.length_c   1.000
_cell.angle_alpha   90.00
_cell.angle_beta   90.00
_cell.angle_gamma   90.00
#
_symmetry.space_group_name_H-M   'P 1'
#
loop_
_entity.id
_entity.type
_entity.pdbx_description
1 polymer ?
#
loop_
_entity_poly.entity_id
_entity_poly.type
_entity_poly.pdbx_seq_one_letter_code
_entity_poly.pdbx_strand_id
1 'polypeptide(L)'
;MVVIDYANRGNLRKNLTKVVKSDWNQKLFMLYRIISGLIEIHEQNLVHCDFHDGNILNHDEDQVFISDLGLCRPIKTFMKKDDIYGVIPFLAPEILRGKQYTPASDIYSFSMIMWEFTSGVPPFNDRAHDLQLSLSICKGNY
;
A
#
# COMPACT_ATOMS: atom_id res chain seq x y z
N MET A 1 4.09 -14.66 -20.29
CA MET A 1 5.36 -14.18 -19.71
C MET A 1 5.42 -12.69 -19.96
N VAL A 2 5.56 -11.88 -18.91
CA VAL A 2 5.75 -10.43 -19.02
C VAL A 2 7.22 -10.15 -18.70
N VAL A 3 7.87 -9.29 -19.49
CA VAL A 3 9.24 -8.83 -19.24
C VAL A 3 9.13 -7.42 -18.67
N ILE A 4 9.71 -7.20 -17.48
CA ILE A 4 9.67 -5.95 -16.73
C ILE A 4 11.07 -5.60 -16.20
N ASP A 5 11.28 -4.34 -15.88
CA ASP A 5 12.53 -3.87 -15.28
C ASP A 5 12.78 -4.48 -13.90
N TYR A 6 14.04 -4.77 -13.58
CA TYR A 6 14.44 -5.39 -12.34
C TYR A 6 14.80 -4.36 -11.25
N ALA A 7 14.08 -4.40 -10.12
CA ALA A 7 14.41 -3.64 -8.92
C ALA A 7 15.40 -4.42 -8.02
N ASN A 8 16.64 -3.93 -7.93
CA ASN A 8 17.76 -4.68 -7.37
C ASN A 8 17.83 -4.73 -5.83
N ARG A 9 16.98 -3.98 -5.10
CA ARG A 9 17.03 -3.90 -3.63
C ARG A 9 15.82 -4.51 -2.92
N GLY A 10 14.95 -5.24 -3.61
CA GLY A 10 13.75 -5.84 -3.02
C GLY A 10 12.68 -4.79 -2.73
N ASN A 11 11.81 -5.01 -1.73
CA ASN A 11 10.68 -4.13 -1.43
C ASN A 11 10.82 -3.37 -0.11
N LEU A 12 9.95 -2.38 0.11
CA LEU A 12 9.93 -1.57 1.31
C LEU A 12 9.79 -2.42 2.57
N ARG A 13 8.93 -3.44 2.58
CA ARG A 13 8.79 -4.38 3.70
C ARG A 13 10.13 -4.93 4.20
N LYS A 14 10.97 -5.41 3.27
CA LYS A 14 12.30 -5.96 3.59
C LYS A 14 13.34 -4.91 3.93
N ASN A 15 13.10 -3.64 3.59
CA ASN A 15 14.03 -2.54 3.79
C ASN A 15 13.58 -1.53 4.85
N LEU A 16 12.51 -1.80 5.61
CA LEU A 16 11.97 -0.86 6.60
C LEU A 16 13.05 -0.38 7.58
N THR A 17 13.92 -1.26 8.06
CA THR A 17 15.04 -0.88 8.96
C THR A 17 16.00 0.13 8.34
N LYS A 18 16.22 0.09 7.02
CA LYS A 18 17.05 1.09 6.32
C LYS A 18 16.30 2.42 6.23
N VAL A 19 15.03 2.37 5.81
CA VAL A 19 14.17 3.56 5.74
C VAL A 19 14.06 4.26 7.08
N VAL A 20 13.97 3.53 8.19
CA VAL A 20 13.93 4.12 9.54
C VAL A 20 15.19 4.91 9.86
N LYS A 21 16.36 4.44 9.41
CA LYS A 21 17.68 5.07 9.62
C LYS A 21 17.94 6.25 8.68
N SER A 22 17.18 6.36 7.59
CA SER A 22 17.24 7.51 6.68
C SER A 22 16.83 8.80 7.36
N ASP A 23 17.38 9.92 6.90
CA ASP A 23 16.94 11.23 7.33
C ASP A 23 15.54 11.57 6.80
N TRP A 24 14.95 12.63 7.34
CA TRP A 24 13.60 13.04 6.97
C TRP A 24 13.47 13.55 5.54
N ASN A 25 14.52 14.14 4.96
CA ASN A 25 14.46 14.60 3.57
C ASN A 25 14.37 13.40 2.63
N GLN A 26 15.17 12.36 2.87
CA GLN A 26 15.11 11.12 2.11
C GLN A 26 13.76 10.41 2.28
N LYS A 27 13.24 10.30 3.52
CA LYS A 27 11.91 9.74 3.80
C LYS A 27 10.80 10.47 3.04
N LEU A 28 10.80 11.81 3.11
CA LEU A 28 9.80 12.63 2.42
C LEU A 28 9.93 12.52 0.89
N PHE A 29 11.15 12.44 0.37
CA PHE A 29 11.39 12.23 -1.06
C PHE A 29 10.84 10.88 -1.55
N MET A 30 11.08 9.80 -0.79
CA MET A 30 10.51 8.49 -1.10
C MET A 30 8.98 8.50 -1.04
N LEU A 31 8.38 9.08 0.01
CA LEU A 31 6.92 9.20 0.13
C LEU A 31 6.32 10.01 -1.02
N TYR A 32 6.98 11.11 -1.42
CA TYR A 32 6.61 11.91 -2.58
C TYR A 32 6.63 11.06 -3.86
N ARG A 33 7.70 10.29 -4.08
CA ARG A 33 7.82 9.40 -5.25
C ARG A 33 6.73 8.34 -5.30
N ILE A 34 6.40 7.73 -4.15
CA ILE A 34 5.34 6.73 -4.02
C ILE A 34 3.98 7.35 -4.35
N ILE A 35 3.62 8.48 -3.74
CA ILE A 35 2.31 9.10 -3.99
C ILE A 35 2.18 9.63 -5.42
N SER A 36 3.27 10.15 -6.02
CA SER A 36 3.26 10.55 -7.44
C SER A 36 2.96 9.36 -8.36
N GLY A 37 3.59 8.20 -8.14
CA GLY A 37 3.28 7.01 -8.94
C GLY A 37 1.83 6.53 -8.74
N LEU A 38 1.28 6.65 -7.53
CA LEU A 38 -0.10 6.28 -7.26
C LEU A 38 -1.09 7.23 -7.95
N ILE A 39 -0.77 8.53 -7.99
CA ILE A 39 -1.53 9.53 -8.75
C ILE A 39 -1.53 9.16 -10.24
N GLU A 40 -0.39 8.78 -10.83
CA GLU A 40 -0.34 8.36 -12.24
C GLU A 40 -1.28 7.18 -12.51
N ILE A 41 -1.37 6.19 -11.62
CA ILE A 41 -2.33 5.08 -11.72
C ILE A 41 -3.77 5.60 -11.68
N HIS A 42 -4.09 6.49 -10.74
CA HIS A 42 -5.43 7.06 -10.58
C HIS A 42 -5.85 7.92 -11.79
N GLU A 43 -4.91 8.66 -12.39
CA GLU A 43 -5.13 9.46 -13.61
C GLU A 43 -5.45 8.58 -14.83
N GLN A 44 -4.99 7.33 -14.86
CA GLN A 44 -5.42 6.33 -15.86
C GLN A 44 -6.81 5.73 -15.57
N ASN A 45 -7.57 6.30 -14.63
CA ASN A 45 -8.85 5.79 -14.13
C ASN A 45 -8.77 4.38 -13.55
N LEU A 46 -7.63 4.03 -12.93
CA LEU A 46 -7.41 2.75 -12.27
C LEU A 46 -7.30 2.93 -10.75
N VAL A 47 -7.61 1.87 -10.01
CA VAL A 47 -7.36 1.72 -8.58
C VAL A 47 -6.43 0.52 -8.41
N HIS A 48 -5.37 0.64 -7.60
CA HIS A 48 -4.38 -0.42 -7.43
C HIS A 48 -4.96 -1.64 -6.71
N CYS A 49 -5.81 -1.42 -5.71
CA CYS A 49 -6.54 -2.44 -4.94
C CYS A 49 -5.70 -3.36 -4.04
N ASP A 50 -4.38 -3.35 -4.18
CA ASP A 50 -3.43 -4.11 -3.35
C ASP A 50 -2.18 -3.27 -3.05
N PHE A 51 -2.42 -2.01 -2.67
CA PHE A 51 -1.34 -1.08 -2.42
C PHE A 51 -0.78 -1.30 -1.02
N HIS A 52 0.46 -1.76 -0.91
CA HIS A 52 1.13 -1.95 0.38
C HIS A 52 2.66 -1.96 0.23
N ASP A 53 3.35 -1.95 1.36
CA ASP A 53 4.82 -1.98 1.51
C ASP A 53 5.56 -3.12 0.76
N GLY A 54 4.87 -4.21 0.46
CA GLY A 54 5.43 -5.34 -0.29
C GLY A 54 5.45 -5.09 -1.79
N ASN A 55 4.58 -4.20 -2.28
CA ASN A 55 4.44 -3.82 -3.68
C ASN A 55 5.15 -2.49 -4.02
N ILE A 56 5.82 -1.88 -3.04
CA ILE A 56 6.77 -0.78 -3.26
C ILE A 56 8.18 -1.36 -3.37
N LEU A 57 8.72 -1.40 -4.59
CA LEU A 57 10.06 -1.89 -4.87
C LEU A 57 11.10 -0.79 -4.72
N ASN A 58 12.25 -1.13 -4.15
CA ASN A 58 13.41 -0.27 -4.07
C ASN A 58 14.40 -0.64 -5.18
N HIS A 59 14.88 0.37 -5.88
CA HIS A 59 16.00 0.29 -6.81
C HIS A 59 17.04 1.31 -6.39
N ASP A 60 18.31 0.89 -6.31
CA ASP A 60 19.40 1.73 -5.83
C ASP A 60 19.09 2.42 -4.48
N GLU A 61 19.69 3.57 -4.18
CA GLU A 61 19.58 4.19 -2.85
C GLU A 61 18.26 4.92 -2.61
N ASP A 62 17.72 5.60 -3.63
CA ASP A 62 16.62 6.56 -3.47
C ASP A 62 15.46 6.35 -4.44
N GLN A 63 15.48 5.27 -5.24
CA GLN A 63 14.42 5.02 -6.21
C GLN A 63 13.42 4.01 -5.67
N VAL A 64 12.15 4.39 -5.76
CA VAL A 64 11.01 3.56 -5.39
C VAL A 64 10.05 3.45 -6.55
N PHE A 65 9.51 2.26 -6.74
CA PHE A 65 8.60 1.93 -7.84
C PHE A 65 7.39 1.17 -7.30
N ILE A 66 6.21 1.52 -7.80
CA ILE A 66 5.00 0.75 -7.56
C ILE A 66 5.02 -0.46 -8.49
N SER A 67 4.68 -1.63 -7.96
CA SER A 67 4.67 -2.90 -8.68
C SER A 67 3.40 -3.69 -8.41
N ASP A 68 3.28 -4.84 -9.07
CA ASP A 68 2.12 -5.75 -8.98
C ASP A 68 0.77 -5.09 -9.31
N LEU A 69 0.64 -4.71 -10.59
CA LEU A 69 -0.61 -4.19 -11.14
C LEU A 69 -1.62 -5.30 -11.49
N GLY A 70 -1.41 -6.53 -11.03
CA GLY A 70 -2.25 -7.69 -11.37
C GLY A 70 -3.68 -7.57 -10.84
N LEU A 71 -3.87 -6.80 -9.77
CA LEU A 71 -5.17 -6.51 -9.17
C LEU A 71 -5.73 -5.12 -9.51
N CYS A 72 -5.01 -4.33 -10.32
CA CYS A 72 -5.48 -3.03 -10.77
C CYS A 72 -6.79 -3.14 -11.52
N ARG A 73 -7.74 -2.24 -11.23
CA ARG A 73 -9.08 -2.27 -11.81
C ARG A 73 -9.56 -0.88 -12.20
N PRO A 74 -10.39 -0.75 -13.25
CA PRO A 74 -11.07 0.49 -13.55
C PRO A 74 -11.90 0.98 -12.37
N ILE A 75 -11.89 2.29 -12.15
CA ILE A 75 -12.77 2.96 -11.17
C ILE A 75 -14.24 2.58 -11.46
N LYS A 76 -15.03 2.33 -10.41
CA LYS A 76 -16.44 1.88 -10.47
C LYS A 76 -16.67 0.47 -11.05
N THR A 77 -15.65 -0.39 -11.09
CA THR A 77 -15.86 -1.81 -11.40
C THR A 77 -16.78 -2.44 -10.34
N PHE A 78 -17.89 -3.04 -10.77
CA PHE A 78 -18.77 -3.78 -9.88
C PHE A 78 -18.06 -5.03 -9.36
N MET A 79 -18.02 -5.16 -8.04
CA MET A 79 -17.46 -6.32 -7.38
C MET A 79 -18.55 -7.28 -6.96
N LYS A 80 -18.26 -8.58 -7.06
CA LYS A 80 -19.08 -9.57 -6.38
C LYS A 80 -18.93 -9.36 -4.87
N LYS A 81 -20.02 -9.61 -4.16
CA LYS A 81 -19.99 -9.70 -2.71
C LYS A 81 -18.93 -10.76 -2.37
N ASP A 82 -17.99 -10.42 -1.50
CA ASP A 82 -16.91 -11.28 -0.99
C ASP A 82 -15.58 -11.36 -1.79
N ASP A 83 -15.42 -10.60 -2.87
CA ASP A 83 -14.11 -10.45 -3.55
C ASP A 83 -13.21 -9.42 -2.85
N ILE A 84 -12.82 -9.66 -1.59
CA ILE A 84 -11.86 -8.80 -0.88
C ILE A 84 -10.45 -9.33 -1.11
N TYR A 85 -9.57 -8.47 -1.65
CA TYR A 85 -8.16 -8.78 -1.88
C TYR A 85 -7.24 -7.80 -1.14
N GLY A 86 -6.01 -8.24 -0.89
CA GLY A 86 -4.93 -7.44 -0.34
C GLY A 86 -4.65 -7.67 1.15
N VAL A 87 -3.75 -6.86 1.70
CA VAL A 87 -3.13 -7.09 3.01
C VAL A 87 -3.89 -6.33 4.10
N ILE A 88 -4.52 -7.04 5.05
CA ILE A 88 -5.47 -6.49 6.04
C ILE A 88 -5.08 -5.14 6.66
N PRO A 89 -3.87 -4.95 7.22
CA PRO A 89 -3.43 -3.66 7.75
C PRO A 89 -3.57 -2.47 6.80
N PHE A 90 -3.45 -2.71 5.49
CA PHE A 90 -3.49 -1.70 4.45
C PHE A 90 -4.90 -1.55 3.84
N LEU A 91 -5.87 -2.38 4.22
CA LEU A 91 -7.22 -2.32 3.66
C LEU A 91 -8.08 -1.28 4.36
N ALA A 92 -8.67 -0.40 3.55
CA ALA A 92 -9.57 0.63 4.06
C ALA A 92 -10.84 0.02 4.70
N PRO A 93 -11.42 0.66 5.72
CA PRO A 93 -12.59 0.15 6.42
C PRO A 93 -13.79 -0.15 5.52
N GLU A 94 -13.98 0.61 4.43
CA GLU A 94 -15.04 0.37 3.45
C GLU A 94 -14.82 -0.92 2.66
N ILE A 95 -13.57 -1.26 2.33
CA ILE A 95 -13.20 -2.48 1.61
C ILE A 95 -13.42 -3.70 2.48
N LEU A 96 -13.01 -3.63 3.75
CA LEU A 96 -13.27 -4.67 4.74
C LEU A 96 -14.78 -4.91 4.99
N ARG A 97 -15.63 -3.92 4.68
CA ARG A 97 -17.10 -4.05 4.71
C ARG A 97 -17.71 -4.50 3.37
N GLY A 98 -16.88 -4.92 2.42
CA GLY A 98 -17.30 -5.39 1.10
C GLY A 98 -17.81 -4.29 0.16
N LYS A 99 -17.42 -3.02 0.39
CA LYS A 99 -17.67 -1.94 -0.58
C LYS A 99 -16.60 -1.95 -1.67
N GLN A 100 -16.87 -1.21 -2.75
CA GLN A 100 -16.00 -1.13 -3.92
C GLN A 100 -14.67 -0.42 -3.60
N TYR A 101 -13.59 -0.86 -4.26
CA TYR A 101 -12.32 -0.15 -4.29
C TYR A 101 -12.47 1.19 -5.00
N THR A 102 -11.82 2.19 -4.44
CA THR A 102 -11.83 3.57 -4.94
C THR A 102 -10.42 4.15 -4.82
N PRO A 103 -10.12 5.26 -5.49
CA PRO A 103 -8.87 5.98 -5.22
C PRO A 103 -8.65 6.25 -3.73
N ALA A 104 -9.72 6.56 -2.97
CA ALA A 104 -9.63 6.80 -1.53
C ALA A 104 -9.19 5.57 -0.73
N SER A 105 -9.51 4.35 -1.18
CA SER A 105 -9.04 3.14 -0.50
C SER A 105 -7.53 2.93 -0.68
N ASP A 106 -6.97 3.25 -1.86
CA ASP A 106 -5.50 3.23 -2.03
C ASP A 106 -4.82 4.32 -1.19
N ILE A 107 -5.47 5.49 -1.01
CA ILE A 107 -4.95 6.56 -0.13
C ILE A 107 -4.93 6.12 1.33
N TYR A 108 -5.94 5.38 1.80
CA TYR A 108 -5.88 4.75 3.12
C TYR A 108 -4.65 3.84 3.22
N SER A 109 -4.41 2.98 2.22
CA SER A 109 -3.24 2.11 2.22
C SER A 109 -1.92 2.90 2.21
N PHE A 110 -1.85 4.00 1.47
CA PHE A 110 -0.70 4.91 1.49
C PHE A 110 -0.45 5.50 2.89
N SER A 111 -1.52 5.83 3.64
CA SER A 111 -1.37 6.32 5.01
C SER A 111 -0.74 5.28 5.95
N MET A 112 -0.96 3.99 5.70
CA MET A 112 -0.31 2.91 6.45
C MET A 112 1.18 2.79 6.10
N ILE A 113 1.55 3.05 4.84
CA ILE A 113 2.96 3.19 4.45
C ILE A 113 3.60 4.40 5.15
N MET A 114 2.91 5.55 5.19
CA MET A 114 3.39 6.72 5.94
C MET A 114 3.57 6.41 7.43
N TRP A 115 2.66 5.62 8.03
CA TRP A 115 2.80 5.14 9.40
C TRP A 115 4.11 4.37 9.59
N GLU A 116 4.47 3.47 8.68
CA GLU A 116 5.74 2.72 8.76
C GLU A 116 6.96 3.65 8.67
N PHE A 117 6.93 4.66 7.81
CA PHE A 117 8.03 5.63 7.68
C PHE A 117 8.25 6.46 8.95
N THR A 118 7.15 6.77 9.65
CA THR A 118 7.16 7.63 10.85
C THR A 118 7.39 6.85 12.14
N SER A 119 6.75 5.69 12.30
CA SER A 119 6.86 4.85 13.50
C SER A 119 8.02 3.86 13.46
N GLY A 120 8.45 3.48 12.25
CA GLY A 120 9.47 2.46 12.02
C GLY A 120 9.03 1.03 12.30
N VAL A 121 7.73 0.79 12.49
CA VAL A 121 7.15 -0.54 12.70
C VAL A 121 5.99 -0.78 11.75
N PRO A 122 5.71 -2.05 11.38
CA PRO A 122 4.53 -2.37 10.58
C PRO A 122 3.22 -1.89 11.24
N PRO A 123 2.17 -1.57 10.46
CA PRO A 123 0.89 -1.19 11.02
C PRO A 123 0.28 -2.38 11.77
N PHE A 124 -0.27 -2.12 12.96
CA PHE A 124 -0.85 -3.15 13.84
C PHE A 124 0.13 -4.29 14.18
N ASN A 125 1.42 -3.98 14.38
CA ASN A 125 2.46 -4.96 14.74
C ASN A 125 2.29 -5.60 16.13
N ASP A 126 1.29 -5.17 16.90
CA ASP A 126 0.97 -5.65 18.25
C ASP A 126 -0.06 -6.80 18.26
N ARG A 127 -0.68 -7.13 17.12
CA ARG A 127 -1.75 -8.13 17.03
C ARG A 127 -1.73 -8.88 15.72
N ALA A 128 -2.46 -10.00 15.66
CA ALA A 128 -2.58 -10.79 14.44
C ALA A 128 -3.36 -10.04 13.35
N HIS A 129 -2.95 -10.22 12.09
CA HIS A 129 -3.63 -9.66 10.92
C HIS A 129 -4.75 -10.59 10.48
N ASP A 130 -5.81 -10.65 11.30
CA ASP A 130 -6.94 -11.56 11.14
C ASP A 130 -8.29 -10.84 11.13
N LEU A 131 -9.39 -11.61 11.19
CA LEU A 131 -10.75 -11.08 11.24
C LEU A 131 -10.98 -10.11 12.42
N GLN A 132 -10.31 -10.31 13.56
CA GLN A 132 -10.46 -9.41 14.72
C GLN A 132 -9.85 -8.04 14.45
N LEU A 133 -8.70 -8.01 13.76
CA LEU A 133 -8.13 -6.75 13.29
C LEU A 133 -9.06 -6.08 12.28
N SER A 134 -9.58 -6.82 11.31
CA SER A 134 -10.53 -6.26 10.33
C SER A 134 -11.76 -5.63 11.00
N LEU A 135 -12.36 -6.31 11.99
CA LEU A 135 -13.49 -5.79 12.75
C LEU A 135 -13.14 -4.54 13.56
N SER A 136 -11.92 -4.48 14.11
CA SER A 136 -11.42 -3.31 14.86
C SER A 136 -11.24 -2.10 13.95
N ILE A 137 -10.63 -2.28 12.77
CA ILE A 137 -10.50 -1.24 11.74
C ILE A 137 -11.89 -0.74 11.32
N CYS A 138 -12.85 -1.63 11.08
CA CYS A 138 -14.22 -1.26 10.76
C CYS A 138 -14.97 -0.54 11.90
N LYS A 139 -14.51 -0.62 13.15
CA LYS A 139 -15.09 0.12 14.28
C LYS A 139 -14.38 1.44 14.56
N GLY A 140 -13.23 1.69 13.91
CA GLY A 140 -12.36 2.83 14.22
C GLY A 140 -11.55 2.64 15.50
N ASN A 141 -11.36 1.40 15.94
CA ASN A 141 -10.55 1.06 17.10
C ASN A 141 -9.12 0.77 16.63
N TYR A 142 -8.31 1.82 16.55
CA TYR A 142 -6.91 1.75 16.12
C TYR A 142 -6.00 1.30 17.25
#